data_AF-A0A7S2C6Z6-F1
#
_entry.id   AF-A0A7S2C6Z6-F1
#
_cell.length_a   1.000
_cell.length_b   1.000
_cell.length_c   1.000
_cell.angle_alpha   90.00
_cell.angle_beta   90.00
_cell.angle_gamma   90.00
#
_symmetry.space_group_name_H-M   'P 1'
#
loop_
_entity.id
_entity.type
_entity.pdbx_description
1 polymer ?
#
loop_
_entity_poly.entity_id
_entity_poly.type
_entity_poly.pdbx_seq_one_letter_code
_entity_poly.pdbx_strand_id
1 'polypeptide(L)'
;ASKMKAWLNAKGFFRCGNWCNIYTCDLAPCDHCDVCNEYNHGTTCSAWCNDWTSEMQHCLGCPVNPVKCQAWCNVYTCGAETMCSECDVCVDYAAGQHCSPWCNEWTGFMDHCAGC
;
A
#
# COMPACT_ATOMS: atom_id res chain seq x y z
N ALA A 1 12.14 18.53 26.11
CA ALA A 1 11.18 17.43 26.30
C ALA A 1 11.78 16.04 26.03
N SER A 2 12.53 15.83 24.94
CA SER A 2 13.05 14.50 24.52
C SER A 2 13.98 13.80 25.53
N LYS A 3 14.91 14.52 26.16
CA LYS A 3 15.86 13.94 27.14
C LYS A 3 15.18 13.42 28.42
N MET A 4 14.06 14.00 28.82
CA MET A 4 13.33 13.60 30.04
C MET A 4 12.49 12.35 29.81
N LYS A 5 11.86 12.22 28.62
CA LYS A 5 11.17 10.99 28.21
C LYS A 5 12.13 9.79 28.15
N ALA A 6 13.30 9.98 27.53
CA ALA A 6 14.33 8.93 27.46
C ALA A 6 14.82 8.46 28.85
N TRP A 7 14.97 9.39 29.80
CA TRP A 7 15.40 9.07 31.17
C TRP A 7 14.32 8.31 31.96
N LEU A 8 13.05 8.67 31.80
CA LEU A 8 11.93 7.99 32.47
C LEU A 8 11.70 6.57 31.92
N ASN A 9 11.86 6.36 30.61
CA ASN A 9 11.88 5.02 30.00
C ASN A 9 13.04 4.17 30.52
N ALA A 10 14.26 4.72 30.56
CA ALA A 10 15.44 4.00 31.07
C ALA A 10 15.35 3.64 32.56
N LYS A 11 14.52 4.36 33.34
CA LYS A 11 14.24 4.08 34.75
C LYS A 11 13.07 3.13 34.97
N GLY A 12 12.41 2.64 33.91
CA GLY A 12 11.25 1.75 34.00
C GLY A 12 10.04 2.39 34.68
N PHE A 13 9.95 3.73 34.65
CA PHE A 13 8.90 4.48 35.35
C PHE A 13 7.56 4.40 34.62
N PHE A 14 7.61 4.18 33.30
CA PHE A 14 6.45 3.77 32.52
C PHE A 14 6.64 2.31 32.11
N ARG A 15 5.92 1.42 32.77
CA ARG A 15 5.88 0.02 32.36
C ARG A 15 4.79 -0.12 31.33
N CYS A 16 5.20 -0.49 30.12
CA CYS A 16 4.28 -0.93 29.09
C CYS A 16 3.46 -2.10 29.61
N GLY A 17 2.13 -1.97 29.57
CA GLY A 17 1.26 -3.11 29.78
C GLY A 17 1.56 -4.17 28.72
N ASN A 18 1.46 -5.45 29.08
CA ASN A 18 1.48 -6.55 28.12
C ASN A 18 0.32 -6.49 27.11
N TRP A 19 -0.66 -5.62 27.36
CA TRP A 19 -1.78 -5.31 26.50
C TRP A 19 -1.50 -4.17 25.51
N CYS A 20 -0.40 -3.41 25.69
CA CYS A 20 -0.02 -2.37 24.74
C CYS A 20 0.30 -3.01 23.38
N ASN A 21 -0.36 -2.52 22.34
CA ASN A 21 -0.18 -2.92 20.95
C ASN A 21 -0.39 -1.70 20.03
N ILE A 22 -0.30 -1.91 18.72
CA ILE A 22 -0.39 -0.83 17.71
C ILE A 22 -1.71 -0.03 17.77
N TYR A 23 -2.79 -0.59 18.34
CA TYR A 23 -4.10 0.05 18.45
C TYR A 23 -4.25 0.89 19.73
N THR A 24 -3.27 0.82 20.62
CA THR A 24 -3.31 1.52 21.91
C THR A 24 -2.30 2.65 22.00
N CYS A 25 -1.62 3.00 20.91
CA CYS A 25 -0.52 3.96 20.92
C CYS A 25 -0.94 5.39 21.26
N ASP A 26 -2.21 5.74 21.07
CA ASP A 26 -2.76 7.05 21.49
C ASP A 26 -3.07 7.12 22.99
N LEU A 27 -2.96 6.00 23.71
CA LEU A 27 -3.11 5.97 25.15
C LEU A 27 -1.77 6.36 25.81
N ALA A 28 -1.79 7.36 26.68
CA ALA A 28 -0.65 7.79 27.49
C ALA A 28 0.18 6.66 28.15
N PRO A 29 -0.40 5.54 28.64
CA PRO A 29 0.40 4.43 29.15
C PRO A 29 1.16 3.61 28.08
N CYS A 30 0.85 3.76 26.80
CA CYS A 30 1.47 2.99 25.71
C CYS A 30 2.25 3.85 24.68
N ASP A 31 2.08 5.18 24.68
CA ASP A 31 2.64 6.11 23.67
C ASP A 31 4.18 6.09 23.53
N HIS A 32 4.87 5.48 24.50
CA HIS A 32 6.33 5.41 24.60
C HIS A 32 6.87 3.98 24.55
N CYS A 33 5.99 2.99 24.34
CA CYS A 33 6.35 1.58 24.25
C CYS A 33 7.04 1.25 22.93
N ASP A 34 7.91 0.24 22.94
CA ASP A 34 8.66 -0.18 21.75
C ASP A 34 7.73 -0.49 20.58
N VAL A 35 6.61 -1.17 20.82
CA VAL A 35 5.57 -1.42 19.80
C VAL A 35 5.04 -0.14 19.14
N CYS A 36 4.94 0.96 19.89
CA CYS A 36 4.48 2.26 19.38
C CYS A 36 5.61 3.07 18.73
N ASN A 37 6.84 2.96 19.22
CA ASN A 37 8.01 3.54 18.56
C ASN A 37 8.27 2.88 17.21
N GLU A 38 8.21 1.56 17.15
CA GLU A 38 8.36 0.76 15.94
C GLU A 38 7.23 1.04 14.94
N TYR A 39 5.98 1.11 15.43
CA TYR A 39 4.84 1.53 14.64
C TYR A 39 5.03 2.93 14.04
N ASN A 40 5.41 3.93 14.85
CA ASN A 40 5.63 5.30 14.38
C ASN A 40 6.82 5.42 13.40
N HIS A 41 7.73 4.45 13.40
CA HIS A 41 8.88 4.38 12.49
C HIS A 41 8.67 3.41 11.31
N GLY A 42 7.46 2.84 11.16
CA GLY A 42 7.10 1.95 10.05
C GLY A 42 7.78 0.57 10.09
N THR A 43 8.33 0.15 11.23
CA THR A 43 9.03 -1.14 11.36
C THR A 43 8.11 -2.26 11.86
N THR A 44 6.92 -1.93 12.36
CA THR A 44 5.92 -2.90 12.81
C THR A 44 4.62 -2.71 12.04
N CYS A 45 4.26 -3.74 11.27
CA CYS A 45 3.13 -3.73 10.34
C CYS A 45 2.05 -4.71 10.75
N SER A 46 0.79 -4.29 10.59
CA SER A 46 -0.32 -5.23 10.73
C SER A 46 -0.29 -6.27 9.61
N ALA A 47 -0.56 -7.54 9.93
CA ALA A 47 -0.59 -8.62 8.93
C ALA A 47 -1.66 -8.42 7.84
N TRP A 48 -2.66 -7.56 8.08
CA TRP A 48 -3.71 -7.21 7.12
C TRP A 48 -3.37 -5.97 6.27
N CYS A 49 -2.21 -5.33 6.49
CA CYS A 49 -1.77 -4.23 5.64
C CYS A 49 -1.59 -4.72 4.21
N ASN A 50 -2.24 -4.02 3.28
CA ASN A 50 -2.23 -4.29 1.86
C ASN A 50 -2.44 -2.96 1.13
N ASP A 51 -2.48 -3.01 -0.20
CA ASP A 51 -2.58 -1.82 -1.03
C ASP A 51 -3.75 -0.89 -0.67
N TRP A 52 -4.93 -1.47 -0.39
CA TRP A 52 -6.16 -0.75 -0.04
C TRP A 52 -6.15 -0.13 1.35
N THR A 53 -5.25 -0.61 2.21
CA THR A 53 -5.13 -0.17 3.60
C THR A 53 -3.84 0.59 3.86
N SER A 54 -3.02 0.81 2.83
CA SER A 54 -1.70 1.45 2.91
C SER A 54 -1.72 2.85 3.52
N GLU A 55 -2.78 3.61 3.28
CA GLU A 55 -2.99 4.95 3.84
C GLU A 55 -3.63 4.94 5.24
N MET A 56 -4.07 3.78 5.73
CA MET A 56 -4.64 3.69 7.08
C MET A 56 -3.53 3.88 8.12
N GLN A 57 -3.90 4.50 9.25
CA GLN A 57 -2.98 4.83 10.34
C GLN A 57 -2.05 3.67 10.69
N HIS A 58 -2.57 2.43 10.73
CA HIS A 58 -1.84 1.22 11.14
C HIS A 58 -0.97 0.56 10.06
N CYS A 59 -0.92 1.13 8.86
CA CYS A 59 -0.15 0.63 7.71
C CYS A 59 0.79 1.68 7.11
N LEU A 60 0.83 2.89 7.67
CA LEU A 60 1.75 3.94 7.25
C LEU A 60 3.21 3.46 7.36
N GLY A 61 3.95 3.59 6.26
CA GLY A 61 5.36 3.18 6.18
C GLY A 61 5.59 1.68 6.03
N CYS A 62 4.54 0.86 6.01
CA CYS A 62 4.67 -0.56 5.74
C CYS A 62 4.98 -0.81 4.27
N PRO A 63 5.86 -1.79 3.95
CA PRO A 63 6.00 -2.28 2.59
C PRO A 63 4.71 -3.03 2.23
N VAL A 64 3.72 -2.28 1.75
CA VAL A 64 2.60 -2.88 1.02
C VAL A 64 3.15 -3.29 -0.33
N ASN A 65 3.04 -4.57 -0.65
CA ASN A 65 3.31 -5.01 -1.99
C ASN A 65 1.97 -4.88 -2.73
N PRO A 66 1.79 -3.84 -3.58
CA PRO A 66 0.65 -3.83 -4.48
C PRO A 66 0.66 -5.15 -5.22
N VAL A 67 -0.38 -5.96 -5.08
CA VAL A 67 -0.55 -7.10 -5.98
C VAL A 67 -0.94 -6.49 -7.32
N LYS A 68 0.08 -6.10 -8.07
CA LYS A 68 -0.06 -5.56 -9.43
C LYS A 68 -0.55 -6.66 -10.35
N CYS A 69 -1.21 -6.25 -11.43
CA CYS A 69 -1.57 -7.18 -12.51
C CYS A 69 -2.48 -8.32 -12.06
N GLN A 70 -3.49 -7.96 -11.28
CA GLN A 70 -4.61 -8.84 -11.01
C GLN A 70 -5.21 -9.36 -12.31
N ALA A 71 -5.81 -10.56 -12.26
CA ALA A 71 -6.44 -11.19 -13.43
C ALA A 71 -7.56 -10.35 -14.07
N TRP A 72 -8.10 -9.37 -13.35
CA TRP A 72 -9.11 -8.44 -13.87
C TRP A 72 -8.51 -7.20 -14.55
N CYS A 73 -7.20 -6.93 -14.41
CA CYS A 73 -6.54 -5.85 -15.13
C CYS A 73 -6.69 -6.07 -16.64
N ASN A 74 -7.14 -5.03 -17.33
CA ASN A 74 -7.37 -5.02 -18.77
C ASN A 74 -7.17 -3.60 -19.33
N VAL A 75 -7.29 -3.45 -20.65
CA VAL A 75 -7.06 -2.15 -21.33
C VAL A 75 -7.86 -0.98 -20.78
N TYR A 76 -9.06 -1.21 -20.25
CA TYR A 76 -9.92 -0.16 -19.71
C TYR A 76 -9.47 0.31 -18.32
N THR A 77 -8.61 -0.46 -17.65
CA THR A 77 -8.10 -0.15 -16.29
C THR A 77 -6.74 0.55 -16.31
N CYS A 78 -6.06 0.59 -17.46
CA CYS A 78 -4.69 1.09 -17.57
C CYS A 78 -4.49 2.56 -17.17
N GLY A 79 -5.51 3.40 -17.32
CA GLY A 79 -5.49 4.80 -16.91
C GLY A 79 -6.27 5.11 -15.62
N ALA A 80 -6.99 4.13 -15.09
CA ALA A 80 -7.83 4.30 -13.90
C ALA A 80 -7.12 3.83 -12.63
N GLU A 81 -6.35 2.75 -12.73
CA GLU A 81 -5.77 2.05 -11.58
C GLU A 81 -4.25 1.94 -11.73
N THR A 82 -3.51 2.57 -10.83
CA THR A 82 -2.03 2.53 -10.83
C THR A 82 -1.49 1.10 -10.72
N MET A 83 -2.22 0.18 -10.07
CA MET A 83 -1.87 -1.23 -9.95
C MET A 83 -1.93 -2.03 -11.27
N CYS A 84 -2.61 -1.51 -12.30
CA CYS A 84 -2.68 -2.12 -13.62
C CYS A 84 -1.72 -1.45 -14.64
N SER A 85 -1.25 -0.23 -14.36
CA SER A 85 -0.49 0.58 -15.32
C SER A 85 0.80 -0.05 -15.86
N GLU A 86 1.44 -0.93 -15.08
CA GLU A 86 2.69 -1.63 -15.44
C GLU A 86 2.47 -3.04 -16.01
N CYS A 87 1.22 -3.47 -16.18
CA CYS A 87 0.91 -4.83 -16.64
C CYS A 87 1.06 -4.95 -18.15
N ASP A 88 1.42 -6.14 -18.64
CA ASP A 88 1.65 -6.41 -20.07
C ASP A 88 0.53 -5.84 -20.96
N VAL A 89 -0.73 -6.04 -20.58
CA VAL A 89 -1.89 -5.49 -21.31
C VAL A 89 -1.87 -3.96 -21.44
N CYS A 90 -1.37 -3.25 -20.42
CA CYS A 90 -1.26 -1.79 -20.42
C CYS A 90 0.02 -1.30 -21.10
N VAL A 91 1.10 -2.06 -21.00
CA VAL A 91 2.34 -1.82 -21.74
C VAL A 91 2.10 -1.95 -23.24
N ASP A 92 1.44 -3.03 -23.67
CA ASP A 92 1.09 -3.29 -25.06
C ASP A 92 0.11 -2.24 -25.58
N TYR A 93 -0.89 -1.86 -24.77
CA TYR A 93 -1.84 -0.80 -25.13
C TYR A 93 -1.15 0.55 -25.32
N ALA A 94 -0.26 0.94 -24.39
CA ALA A 94 0.50 2.18 -24.49
C ALA A 94 1.50 2.18 -25.66
N ALA A 95 2.02 1.01 -26.05
CA ALA A 95 2.88 0.84 -27.21
C ALA A 95 2.12 0.80 -28.55
N GLY A 96 0.78 0.82 -28.53
CA GLY A 96 -0.05 0.63 -29.72
C GLY A 96 0.03 -0.77 -30.31
N GLN A 97 0.44 -1.76 -29.51
CA GLN A 97 0.59 -3.17 -29.90
C GLN A 97 -0.60 -4.03 -29.45
N HIS A 98 -1.52 -3.46 -28.67
CA HIS A 98 -2.71 -4.16 -28.22
C HIS A 98 -3.73 -4.36 -29.35
N CYS A 99 -4.24 -5.59 -29.47
CA CYS A 99 -5.32 -5.95 -30.37
C CYS A 99 -6.46 -6.59 -29.57
N SER A 100 -7.57 -5.87 -29.42
CA SER A 100 -8.73 -6.41 -28.71
C SER A 100 -9.41 -7.53 -29.51
N PRO A 101 -9.94 -8.58 -28.85
CA PRO A 101 -10.53 -9.73 -29.54
C PRO A 101 -11.80 -9.41 -30.36
N TRP A 102 -12.42 -8.25 -30.13
CA TRP A 102 -13.58 -7.77 -30.89
C TRP A 102 -13.19 -6.86 -32.08
N CYS A 103 -11.90 -6.60 -32.30
CA CYS A 103 -11.43 -5.82 -33.42
C CYS A 103 -11.75 -6.50 -34.76
N ASN A 104 -12.24 -5.72 -35.71
CA ASN A 104 -12.64 -6.16 -37.05
C ASN A 104 -12.60 -4.97 -38.02
N GLU A 105 -12.98 -5.20 -39.28
CA GLU A 105 -12.94 -4.17 -40.35
C GLU A 105 -13.73 -2.89 -40.01
N TRP A 106 -14.73 -2.97 -39.12
CA TRP A 106 -15.58 -1.86 -38.71
C TRP A 106 -15.06 -1.13 -37.46
N THR A 107 -14.05 -1.67 -36.77
CA THR A 107 -13.55 -1.12 -35.50
C THR A 107 -12.05 -0.83 -35.49
N GLY A 108 -11.34 -1.11 -36.59
CA GLY A 108 -9.88 -0.90 -36.69
C GLY A 108 -9.40 0.55 -36.50
N PHE A 109 -10.29 1.54 -36.57
CA PHE A 109 -9.95 2.94 -36.30
C PHE A 109 -9.91 3.29 -34.80
N MET A 110 -10.29 2.38 -33.91
CA MET A 110 -10.28 2.61 -32.46
C MET A 110 -8.90 2.33 -31.87
N ASP A 111 -8.50 3.09 -30.85
CA ASP A 111 -7.20 2.92 -30.15
C ASP A 111 -6.99 1.50 -29.61
N HIS A 112 -8.08 0.81 -29.25
CA HIS A 112 -8.08 -0.57 -28.73
C HIS A 112 -7.78 -1.63 -29.80
N CYS A 113 -7.65 -1.20 -31.06
CA CYS A 113 -7.32 -2.02 -32.22
C CYS A 113 -6.04 -1.54 -32.91
N ALA A 114 -5.25 -0.64 -32.30
CA ALA A 114 -4.05 -0.07 -32.92
C ALA A 114 -2.97 -1.10 -33.28
N GLY A 115 -2.94 -2.24 -32.56
CA GLY A 115 -2.05 -3.36 -32.84
C GLY A 115 -2.63 -4.42 -33.79
N CYS A 116 -3.86 -4.22 -34.26
CA CYS A 116 -4.45 -4.95 -35.38
C CYS A 116 -4.25 -4.11 -36.67
#